data_AF-A0A7J9I847-F1
#
_entry.id   AF-A0A7J9I847-F1
#
_cell.length_a   1.000
_cell.length_b   1.000
_cell.length_c   1.000
_cell.angle_alpha   90.00
_cell.angle_beta   90.00
_cell.angle_gamma   90.00
#
_symmetry.space_group_name_H-M   'P 1'
#
loop_
_entity.id
_entity.type
_entity.pdbx_description
1 polymer ?
#
loop_
_entity_poly.entity_id
_entity_poly.type
_entity_poly.pdbx_seq_one_letter_code
_entity_poly.pdbx_strand_id
1 'polypeptide(L)'
;MMMALKEETMVMKMALRIRIGELEGELALYRIDMGKGVSSATLSNEDVLKPKEFVGTRSACNVDNFLWRMENYFRAKGITDDAVKVNIASMFLTDITILWWR
;
A
#
# COMPACT_ATOMS: atom_id res chain seq x y z
N MET A 1 -23.16 -34.91 -27.86
CA MET A 1 -22.70 -33.50 -27.95
C MET A 1 -23.06 -32.69 -26.72
N MET A 2 -24.32 -32.27 -26.51
CA MET A 2 -24.73 -31.38 -25.39
C MET A 2 -24.25 -31.83 -23.99
N MET A 3 -24.28 -33.14 -23.70
CA MET A 3 -23.77 -33.70 -22.44
C MET A 3 -22.26 -33.46 -22.25
N ALA A 4 -21.43 -33.66 -23.28
CA ALA A 4 -19.97 -33.49 -23.20
C ALA A 4 -19.59 -32.02 -22.95
N LEU A 5 -20.25 -31.08 -23.64
CA LEU A 5 -20.05 -29.64 -23.42
C LEU A 5 -20.39 -29.22 -21.98
N LYS A 6 -21.40 -29.87 -21.37
CA LYS A 6 -21.75 -29.66 -19.95
C LYS A 6 -20.69 -30.23 -19.00
N GLU A 7 -20.10 -31.37 -19.35
CA GLU A 7 -18.98 -31.98 -18.62
C GLU A 7 -17.74 -31.08 -18.66
N GLU A 8 -17.31 -30.67 -19.86
CA GLU A 8 -16.15 -29.80 -20.11
C GLU A 8 -16.28 -28.46 -19.37
N THR A 9 -17.45 -27.81 -19.45
CA THR A 9 -17.70 -26.56 -18.72
C THR A 9 -17.78 -26.74 -17.20
N MET A 10 -18.21 -27.91 -16.71
CA MET A 10 -18.17 -28.24 -15.29
C MET A 10 -16.74 -28.50 -14.79
N VAL A 11 -15.91 -29.22 -15.55
CA VAL A 11 -14.47 -29.41 -15.27
C VAL A 11 -13.73 -28.08 -15.24
N MET A 12 -13.92 -27.22 -16.25
CA MET A 12 -13.30 -25.89 -16.29
C MET A 12 -13.73 -25.01 -15.11
N LYS A 13 -15.02 -25.07 -14.73
CA LYS A 13 -15.56 -24.37 -13.55
C LYS A 13 -15.01 -24.89 -12.22
N MET A 14 -14.66 -26.18 -12.13
CA MET A 14 -13.97 -26.75 -10.97
C MET A 14 -12.51 -26.25 -10.92
N ALA A 15 -11.77 -26.33 -12.03
CA ALA A 15 -10.38 -25.88 -12.12
C ALA A 15 -10.21 -24.39 -11.77
N LEU A 16 -11.10 -23.53 -12.28
CA LEU A 16 -11.10 -22.10 -11.93
C LEU A 16 -11.37 -21.85 -10.44
N ARG A 17 -12.25 -22.63 -9.80
CA ARG A 17 -12.50 -22.53 -8.35
C ARG A 17 -11.31 -22.95 -7.50
N ILE A 18 -10.59 -23.99 -7.93
CA ILE A 18 -9.35 -24.44 -7.29
C ILE A 18 -8.30 -23.32 -7.40
N ARG A 19 -8.05 -22.78 -8.61
CA ARG A 19 -7.02 -21.74 -8.78
C ARG A 19 -7.38 -20.42 -8.07
N ILE A 20 -8.66 -20.09 -7.93
CA ILE A 20 -9.08 -18.94 -7.10
C ILE A 20 -8.74 -19.19 -5.62
N GLY A 21 -9.07 -20.37 -5.07
CA GLY A 21 -8.72 -20.70 -3.68
C GLY A 21 -7.22 -20.76 -3.41
N GLU A 22 -6.43 -21.24 -4.38
CA GLU A 22 -4.96 -21.17 -4.33
C GLU A 22 -4.46 -19.72 -4.30
N LEU A 23 -4.95 -18.87 -5.21
CA LEU A 23 -4.58 -17.44 -5.26
C LEU A 23 -5.01 -16.67 -4.01
N GLU A 24 -6.18 -16.97 -3.44
CA GLU A 24 -6.63 -16.42 -2.15
C GLU A 24 -5.72 -16.87 -1.00
N GLY A 25 -5.21 -18.10 -1.03
CA GLY A 25 -4.20 -18.62 -0.09
C GLY A 25 -2.82 -17.98 -0.26
N GLU A 26 -2.33 -17.84 -1.49
CA GLU A 26 -1.10 -17.11 -1.83
C GLU A 26 -1.20 -15.65 -1.33
N LEU A 27 -2.30 -14.97 -1.63
CA LEU A 27 -2.57 -13.60 -1.17
C LEU A 27 -2.73 -13.52 0.36
N ALA A 28 -3.28 -14.53 1.03
CA ALA A 28 -3.33 -14.58 2.48
C ALA A 28 -1.92 -14.66 3.10
N LEU A 29 -1.01 -15.45 2.52
CA LEU A 29 0.39 -15.52 2.95
C LEU A 29 1.12 -14.18 2.73
N TYR A 30 1.00 -13.58 1.53
CA TYR A 30 1.54 -12.24 1.27
C TYR A 30 0.97 -11.18 2.22
N ARG A 31 -0.30 -11.30 2.62
CA ARG A 31 -0.95 -10.41 3.61
C ARG A 31 -0.55 -10.71 5.05
N ILE A 32 -0.09 -11.92 5.38
CA ILE A 32 0.48 -12.27 6.70
C ILE A 32 1.91 -11.75 6.82
N ASP A 33 2.73 -11.84 5.75
CA ASP A 33 4.08 -11.30 5.79
C ASP A 33 4.11 -9.78 5.63
N MET A 34 3.22 -9.19 4.82
CA MET A 34 2.89 -7.76 4.97
C MET A 34 2.34 -7.48 6.37
N GLY A 35 1.54 -8.36 6.96
CA GLY A 35 1.02 -8.22 8.33
C GLY A 35 2.08 -8.32 9.44
N LYS A 36 3.33 -8.70 9.13
CA LYS A 36 4.48 -8.67 10.06
C LYS A 36 5.35 -7.43 9.87
N GLY A 37 5.40 -6.83 8.67
CA GLY A 37 6.06 -5.54 8.41
C GLY A 37 5.13 -4.32 8.57
N VAL A 38 3.83 -4.56 8.42
CA VAL A 38 2.69 -3.64 8.51
C VAL A 38 1.60 -4.36 9.30
N SER A 39 1.94 -4.77 10.53
CA SER A 39 0.94 -4.97 11.57
C SER A 39 0.01 -3.76 11.59
N SER A 40 -1.28 -3.97 11.92
CA SER A 40 -2.13 -2.88 12.39
C SER A 40 -1.66 -2.43 13.78
N ALA A 41 -0.47 -1.84 13.84
CA ALA A 41 -0.04 -1.07 14.97
C ALA A 41 -1.05 0.06 15.13
N THR A 42 -1.85 -0.03 16.19
CA THR A 42 -2.43 1.13 16.84
C THR A 42 -1.22 1.94 17.33
N LEU A 43 -0.62 2.73 16.44
CA LEU A 43 0.55 3.54 16.75
C LEU A 43 0.18 4.41 17.94
N SER A 44 0.88 4.20 19.06
CA SER A 44 0.84 5.15 20.16
C SER A 44 1.22 6.53 19.62
N ASN A 45 0.81 7.61 20.29
CA ASN A 45 1.13 8.94 19.75
C ASN A 45 2.65 9.23 19.76
N GLU A 46 3.38 8.43 20.55
CA GLU A 46 4.82 8.27 20.66
C GLU A 46 5.43 7.50 19.45
N ASP A 47 4.81 6.41 18.97
CA ASP A 47 5.29 5.64 17.81
C ASP A 47 5.14 6.37 16.46
N VAL A 48 4.55 7.57 16.45
CA VAL A 48 4.50 8.45 15.27
C VAL A 48 5.87 9.11 15.05
N LEU A 49 6.87 8.27 14.79
CA LEU A 49 8.23 8.65 14.45
C LEU A 49 8.21 9.62 13.27
N LYS A 50 8.80 10.81 13.49
CA LYS A 50 8.91 11.88 12.51
C LYS A 50 9.34 11.32 11.14
N PRO A 51 8.58 11.53 10.05
CA PRO A 51 8.92 10.97 8.74
C PRO A 51 10.37 11.27 8.34
N LYS A 52 11.21 10.23 8.31
CA LYS A 52 12.54 10.27 7.66
C LYS A 52 12.43 10.92 6.28
N GLU A 53 13.29 11.93 6.08
CA GLU A 53 13.38 12.83 4.93
C GLU A 53 13.58 12.12 3.58
N PHE A 54 13.11 12.77 2.51
CA PHE A 54 13.08 12.20 1.17
C PHE A 54 14.22 12.73 0.27
N VAL A 55 15.27 11.92 0.15
CA VAL A 55 16.54 12.24 -0.53
C VAL A 55 16.47 12.02 -2.07
N GLY A 56 15.40 12.49 -2.70
CA GLY A 56 15.35 12.81 -4.14
C GLY A 56 15.62 11.72 -5.19
N THR A 57 15.69 10.43 -4.87
CA THR A 57 15.82 9.38 -5.90
C THR A 57 14.49 9.20 -6.64
N ARG A 58 14.42 9.77 -7.85
CA ARG A 58 13.23 9.92 -8.72
C ARG A 58 12.70 8.61 -9.32
N SER A 59 12.30 7.68 -8.45
CA SER A 59 11.60 6.42 -8.77
C SER A 59 10.15 6.52 -8.29
N ALA A 60 9.19 5.99 -9.05
CA ALA A 60 7.77 5.99 -8.68
C ALA A 60 7.55 5.38 -7.29
N CYS A 61 8.06 4.17 -7.07
CA CYS A 61 8.03 3.46 -5.79
C CYS A 61 8.55 4.31 -4.61
N ASN A 62 9.56 5.17 -4.82
CA ASN A 62 10.05 6.06 -3.77
C ASN A 62 9.04 7.18 -3.46
N VAL A 63 8.40 7.76 -4.47
CA VAL A 63 7.33 8.77 -4.30
C VAL A 63 6.10 8.15 -3.63
N ASP A 64 5.68 6.96 -4.06
CA ASP A 64 4.56 6.22 -3.48
C ASP A 64 4.80 5.92 -1.99
N ASN A 65 6.00 5.43 -1.64
CA ASN A 65 6.42 5.21 -0.26
C ASN A 65 6.47 6.50 0.56
N PHE A 66 6.81 7.65 -0.04
CA PHE A 66 6.76 8.94 0.65
C PHE A 66 5.31 9.36 0.94
N LEU A 67 4.44 9.33 -0.07
CA LEU A 67 3.03 9.71 0.05
C LEU A 67 2.29 8.84 1.08
N TRP A 68 2.48 7.52 1.04
CA TRP A 68 1.88 6.59 2.01
C TRP A 68 2.31 6.89 3.46
N ARG A 69 3.60 7.19 3.68
CA ARG A 69 4.12 7.57 5.01
C ARG A 69 3.57 8.91 5.48
N MET A 70 3.42 9.88 4.59
CA MET A 70 2.82 11.18 4.93
C MET A 70 1.33 11.05 5.26
N GLU A 71 0.56 10.29 4.47
CA GLU A 71 -0.86 10.05 4.74
C GLU A 71 -1.07 9.36 6.10
N ASN A 72 -0.27 8.33 6.41
CA ASN A 72 -0.33 7.65 7.70
C ASN A 72 0.08 8.57 8.87
N TYR A 73 1.07 9.45 8.67
CA TYR A 73 1.46 10.46 9.65
C TYR A 73 0.30 11.45 9.94
N PHE A 74 -0.35 11.97 8.91
CA PHE A 74 -1.49 12.88 9.07
C PHE A 74 -2.68 12.20 9.74
N ARG A 75 -2.98 10.96 9.35
CA ARG A 75 -4.00 10.09 9.95
C ARG A 75 -3.75 9.88 11.46
N ALA A 76 -2.51 9.56 11.84
CA ALA A 76 -2.14 9.35 13.24
C ALA A 76 -2.14 10.64 14.09
N LYS A 77 -1.81 11.79 13.49
CA LYS A 77 -1.85 13.11 14.16
C LYS A 77 -3.20 13.84 14.04
N GLY A 78 -4.21 13.23 13.44
CA GLY A 78 -5.54 13.85 13.26
C GLY A 78 -5.54 15.09 12.36
N ILE A 79 -4.53 15.26 11.50
CA ILE A 79 -4.36 16.44 10.65
C ILE A 79 -5.28 16.29 9.44
N THR A 80 -6.41 16.99 9.45
CA THR A 80 -7.45 16.92 8.42
C THR A 80 -7.38 18.04 7.38
N ASP A 81 -6.84 19.20 7.71
CA ASP A 81 -6.71 20.35 6.79
C ASP A 81 -5.64 20.13 5.71
N ASP A 82 -6.01 20.29 4.44
CA ASP A 82 -5.13 19.99 3.31
C ASP A 82 -4.01 21.03 3.11
N ALA A 83 -4.20 22.30 3.48
CA ALA A 83 -3.14 23.30 3.39
C ALA A 83 -2.04 23.04 4.43
N VAL A 84 -2.42 22.62 5.63
CA VAL A 84 -1.51 22.15 6.68
C VAL A 84 -0.79 20.86 6.25
N LYS A 85 -1.50 19.90 5.63
CA LYS A 85 -0.86 18.69 5.07
C LYS A 85 0.19 19.03 4.01
N VAL A 86 -0.15 19.85 3.01
CA VAL A 86 0.78 20.23 1.92
C VAL A 86 2.00 20.97 2.48
N ASN A 87 1.81 21.89 3.42
CA ASN A 87 2.90 22.59 4.10
C ASN A 87 3.83 21.59 4.81
N ILE A 88 3.30 20.74 5.70
CA ILE A 88 4.10 19.76 6.45
C ILE A 88 4.79 18.76 5.51
N ALA A 89 4.11 18.27 4.46
CA ALA A 89 4.72 17.38 3.48
C ALA A 89 5.90 18.05 2.75
N SER A 90 5.80 19.34 2.40
CA SER A 90 6.90 20.08 1.77
C SER A 90 8.14 20.16 2.67
N MET A 91 7.98 20.20 4.00
CA MET A 91 9.08 20.20 4.97
C MET A 91 9.84 18.86 5.07
N PHE A 92 9.32 17.78 4.46
CA PHE A 92 9.96 16.46 4.43
C PHE A 92 10.62 16.11 3.08
N LEU A 93 10.49 16.99 2.09
CA LEU A 93 11.24 16.92 0.83
C LEU A 93 12.62 17.55 1.04
N THR A 94 13.70 16.84 0.68
CA THR A 94 15.06 17.41 0.71
C THR A 94 15.69 17.47 -0.68
N ASP A 95 16.79 18.21 -0.78
CA ASP A 95 17.69 18.26 -1.92
C ASP A 95 16.97 18.57 -3.25
N ILE A 96 17.28 17.80 -4.29
CA ILE A 96 16.78 17.96 -5.66
C ILE A 96 15.25 17.89 -5.72
N THR A 97 14.59 17.22 -4.76
CA THR A 97 13.13 17.05 -4.76
C THR A 97 12.38 18.38 -4.63
N ILE A 98 12.91 19.34 -3.87
CA ILE A 98 12.32 20.68 -3.74
C ILE A 98 12.31 21.41 -5.10
N LEU A 99 13.30 21.17 -5.95
CA LEU A 99 13.39 21.75 -7.30
C LEU A 99 12.41 21.10 -8.31
N TRP A 100 11.79 19.98 -7.95
CA TRP A 100 10.86 19.20 -8.78
C TRP A 100 9.39 19.37 -8.37
N TRP A 101 9.11 20.23 -7.37
CA TRP A 101 7.79 20.37 -6.74
C TRP A 101 7.34 21.84 -6.60
N ARG A 102 7.89 22.73 -7.44
CA ARG A 102 7.52 24.15 -7.57
C ARG A 102 6.79 24.37 -8.90
#